data_AF-A0A952CTN5-F1
#
_entry.id   AF-A0A952CTN5-F1
#
_cell.length_a   1.000
_cell.length_b   1.000
_cell.length_c   1.000
_cell.angle_alpha   90.00
_cell.angle_beta   90.00
_cell.angle_gamma   90.00
#
_symmetry.space_group_name_H-M   'P 1'
#
loop_
_entity.id
_entity.type
_entity.pdbx_description
1 polymer ?
#
loop_
_entity_poly.entity_id
_entity_poly.type
_entity_poly.pdbx_seq_one_letter_code
_entity_poly.pdbx_strand_id
1 'polypeptide(L)'
;MNRLEAVSARLLRPDLSQGGTLLLAVLAVVLVANWPNGGARVNESWAVVGPLRSSALALLAVVLGARQAGVAGAWGAAGPAVGRTAGTPGAAEQGADTLLDTWLALLAVALLSWPLELVAQAGSYPAVPGYWPALLAPITMSGYYGLGLLLGRLVRGRFAGALLLLLVPATCALLVWTDLALGLVVTNPWTAPAAVAPAYPPAMVALALVGLAVSRWRRHPSGVPS
;
A
#
# COMPACT_ATOMS: atom_id res chain seq x y z
N MET A 1 -16.98 -17.15 -11.01
CA MET A 1 -15.56 -16.91 -10.66
C MET A 1 -15.41 -17.03 -9.17
N ASN A 2 -14.56 -17.94 -8.69
CA ASN A 2 -14.24 -18.07 -7.27
C ASN A 2 -13.35 -16.89 -6.83
N ARG A 3 -13.41 -16.46 -5.56
CA ARG A 3 -12.60 -15.35 -5.03
C ARG A 3 -11.10 -15.57 -5.20
N LEU A 4 -10.65 -16.82 -5.09
CA LEU A 4 -9.24 -17.19 -5.32
C LEU A 4 -8.81 -16.90 -6.77
N GLU A 5 -9.67 -17.17 -7.76
CA GLU A 5 -9.38 -16.88 -9.16
C GLU A 5 -9.30 -15.38 -9.41
N ALA A 6 -10.18 -14.59 -8.78
CA ALA A 6 -10.18 -13.14 -8.89
C ALA A 6 -8.90 -12.52 -8.29
N VAL A 7 -8.46 -12.99 -7.11
CA VAL A 7 -7.22 -12.54 -6.47
C VAL A 7 -6.00 -12.97 -7.28
N SER A 8 -5.97 -14.21 -7.77
CA SER A 8 -4.90 -14.71 -8.64
C SER A 8 -4.78 -13.88 -9.91
N ALA A 9 -5.91 -13.63 -10.60
CA ALA A 9 -5.95 -12.78 -11.78
C ALA A 9 -5.49 -11.34 -11.45
N ARG A 10 -5.79 -10.83 -10.26
CA ARG A 10 -5.36 -9.49 -9.82
C ARG A 10 -3.85 -9.43 -9.56
N LEU A 11 -3.28 -10.47 -8.93
CA LEU A 11 -1.84 -10.60 -8.69
C LEU A 11 -1.04 -10.67 -10.00
N LEU A 12 -1.57 -11.35 -11.02
CA LEU A 12 -0.92 -11.48 -12.32
C LEU A 12 -0.97 -10.20 -13.17
N ARG A 13 -1.75 -9.18 -12.77
CA ARG A 13 -1.77 -7.92 -13.51
C ARG A 13 -0.41 -7.22 -13.44
N PRO A 14 0.06 -6.63 -14.55
CA PRO A 14 1.40 -6.03 -14.63
C PRO A 14 1.71 -5.01 -13.54
N ASP A 15 0.72 -4.21 -13.11
CA ASP A 15 0.92 -3.20 -12.07
C ASP A 15 1.26 -3.81 -10.70
N LEU A 16 0.56 -4.86 -10.31
CA LEU A 16 0.75 -5.54 -9.03
C LEU A 16 1.94 -6.50 -9.07
N SER A 17 2.11 -7.25 -10.16
CA SER A 17 3.24 -8.16 -10.31
C SER A 17 4.56 -7.39 -10.36
N GLN A 18 4.67 -6.32 -11.16
CA GLN A 18 5.89 -5.50 -11.19
C GLN A 18 6.15 -4.80 -9.86
N GLY A 19 5.11 -4.23 -9.23
CA GLY A 19 5.24 -3.55 -7.93
C GLY A 19 5.64 -4.51 -6.81
N GLY A 20 5.03 -5.70 -6.76
CA GLY A 20 5.35 -6.75 -5.80
C GLY A 20 6.76 -7.33 -6.03
N THR A 21 7.15 -7.58 -7.29
CA THR A 21 8.50 -8.03 -7.62
C THR A 21 9.54 -6.96 -7.27
N LEU A 22 9.27 -5.69 -7.55
CA LEU A 22 10.15 -4.58 -7.16
C LEU A 22 10.31 -4.51 -5.63
N LEU A 23 9.21 -4.65 -4.88
CA LEU A 23 9.25 -4.70 -3.43
C LEU A 23 10.14 -5.84 -2.93
N LEU A 24 9.94 -7.06 -3.45
CA LEU A 24 10.76 -8.22 -3.09
C LEU A 24 12.23 -8.03 -3.49
N ALA A 25 12.50 -7.44 -4.65
CA ALA A 25 13.86 -7.16 -5.12
C ALA A 25 14.56 -6.12 -4.22
N VAL A 26 13.87 -5.03 -3.85
CA VAL A 26 14.40 -4.03 -2.91
C VAL A 26 14.69 -4.66 -1.56
N LEU A 27 13.78 -5.48 -1.04
CA LEU A 27 14.00 -6.17 0.22
C LEU A 27 15.18 -7.16 0.14
N ALA A 28 15.32 -7.90 -0.95
CA ALA A 28 16.45 -8.80 -1.16
C ALA A 28 17.78 -8.03 -1.24
N VAL A 29 17.83 -6.90 -1.96
CA VAL A 29 19.03 -6.05 -2.03
C VAL A 29 19.38 -5.52 -0.64
N VAL A 30 18.41 -5.07 0.14
CA VAL A 30 18.66 -4.57 1.50
C VAL A 30 19.11 -5.69 2.42
N LEU A 31 18.52 -6.88 2.31
CA LEU A 31 18.94 -8.07 3.05
C LEU A 31 20.41 -8.42 2.78
N VAL A 32 20.81 -8.38 1.50
CA VAL A 32 22.20 -8.66 1.09
C VAL A 32 23.13 -7.55 1.55
N ALA A 33 22.74 -6.27 1.39
CA ALA A 33 23.57 -5.13 1.77
C ALA A 33 23.77 -5.01 3.28
N ASN A 34 22.78 -5.43 4.07
CA ASN A 34 22.83 -5.45 5.54
C ASN A 34 23.14 -6.85 6.08
N TRP A 35 23.63 -7.75 5.23
CA TRP A 35 24.01 -9.08 5.68
C TRP A 35 25.11 -8.96 6.73
N PRO A 36 24.98 -9.63 7.88
CA PRO A 36 25.96 -9.52 8.94
C PRO A 36 27.31 -10.09 8.49
N ASN A 37 28.31 -9.23 8.31
CA ASN A 37 29.67 -9.61 7.91
C ASN A 37 30.62 -9.86 9.11
N GLY A 38 30.06 -10.16 10.29
CA GLY A 38 30.79 -10.48 11.52
C GLY A 38 30.99 -9.31 12.50
N GLY A 39 30.84 -9.55 13.80
CA GLY A 39 31.08 -8.59 14.91
C GLY A 39 29.82 -8.06 15.61
N ALA A 40 29.99 -7.14 16.58
CA ALA A 40 28.92 -6.57 17.42
C ALA A 40 27.79 -5.82 16.68
N ARG A 41 27.94 -5.59 15.35
CA ARG A 41 26.95 -4.92 14.49
C ARG A 41 25.90 -5.84 13.89
N VAL A 42 25.93 -7.14 14.19
CA VAL A 42 24.97 -8.13 13.65
C VAL A 42 23.54 -7.71 13.96
N ASN A 43 23.25 -7.27 15.19
CA ASN A 43 21.87 -6.91 15.57
C ASN A 43 21.39 -5.61 14.92
N GLU A 44 22.30 -4.64 14.72
CA GLU A 44 21.99 -3.34 14.13
C GLU A 44 21.65 -3.44 12.64
N SER A 45 22.29 -4.37 11.92
CA SER A 45 22.07 -4.52 10.48
C SER A 45 20.68 -5.07 10.15
N TRP A 46 20.10 -5.89 11.03
CA TRP A 46 18.74 -6.42 10.90
C TRP A 46 17.65 -5.42 11.26
N ALA A 47 17.95 -4.40 12.08
CA ALA A 47 16.97 -3.46 12.61
C ALA A 47 16.27 -2.60 11.54
N VAL A 48 16.89 -2.42 10.37
CA VAL A 48 16.33 -1.65 9.24
C VAL A 48 15.28 -2.43 8.43
N VAL A 49 15.33 -3.77 8.45
CA VAL A 49 14.56 -4.60 7.52
C VAL A 49 13.04 -4.50 7.75
N GLY A 50 12.58 -4.58 9.00
CA GLY A 50 11.16 -4.44 9.35
C GLY A 50 10.57 -3.06 9.00
N PRO A 51 11.17 -1.95 9.46
CA PRO A 51 10.80 -0.58 9.08
C PRO A 51 10.73 -0.37 7.56
N LEU A 52 11.71 -0.89 6.82
CA LEU A 52 11.75 -0.79 5.37
C LEU A 52 10.60 -1.57 4.72
N ARG A 53 10.36 -2.82 5.15
CA ARG A 53 9.26 -3.64 4.64
C ARG A 53 7.92 -2.95 4.87
N SER A 54 7.68 -2.44 6.08
CA SER A 54 6.46 -1.68 6.41
C SER A 54 6.29 -0.46 5.51
N SER A 55 7.36 0.30 5.29
CA SER A 55 7.35 1.50 4.43
C SER A 55 7.12 1.17 2.94
N ALA A 56 7.74 0.10 2.44
CA ALA A 56 7.56 -0.37 1.08
C ALA A 56 6.12 -0.86 0.84
N LEU A 57 5.54 -1.60 1.80
CA LEU A 57 4.14 -2.02 1.76
C LEU A 57 3.19 -0.84 1.81
N ALA A 58 3.45 0.16 2.67
CA ALA A 58 2.70 1.40 2.73
C ALA A 58 2.70 2.12 1.37
N LEU A 59 3.87 2.33 0.77
CA LEU A 59 4.00 2.99 -0.54
C LEU A 59 3.25 2.23 -1.64
N LEU A 60 3.43 0.90 -1.72
CA LEU A 60 2.73 0.07 -2.69
C LEU A 60 1.21 0.18 -2.51
N ALA A 61 0.73 0.14 -1.27
CA ALA A 61 -0.67 0.28 -0.94
C ALA A 61 -1.25 1.65 -1.34
N VAL A 62 -0.56 2.76 -1.05
CA VAL A 62 -1.01 4.11 -1.48
C VAL A 62 -1.11 4.19 -2.99
N VAL A 63 -0.06 3.76 -3.69
CA VAL A 63 -0.02 3.85 -5.16
C VAL A 63 -1.19 3.07 -5.77
N LEU A 64 -1.42 1.83 -5.31
CA LEU A 64 -2.52 1.02 -5.84
C LEU A 64 -3.89 1.57 -5.45
N GLY A 65 -4.07 2.06 -4.22
CA GLY A 65 -5.30 2.73 -3.81
C GLY A 65 -5.58 3.98 -4.65
N ALA A 66 -4.56 4.81 -4.88
CA ALA A 66 -4.68 6.04 -5.67
C ALA A 66 -4.99 5.76 -7.13
N ARG A 67 -4.34 4.76 -7.74
CA ARG A 67 -4.67 4.33 -9.10
C ARG A 67 -6.09 3.79 -9.15
N GLN A 68 -6.50 2.99 -8.19
CA GLN A 68 -7.83 2.42 -8.19
C GLN A 68 -8.93 3.48 -8.03
N ALA A 69 -8.69 4.56 -7.29
CA ALA A 69 -9.62 5.69 -7.24
C ALA A 69 -9.51 6.65 -8.46
N GLY A 70 -8.31 6.84 -9.02
CA GLY A 70 -8.03 7.81 -10.10
C GLY A 70 -8.21 7.28 -11.54
N VAL A 71 -8.33 5.96 -11.74
CA VAL A 71 -8.53 5.32 -13.06
C VAL A 71 -9.90 5.64 -13.67
N ALA A 72 -10.81 6.29 -12.95
CA ALA A 72 -12.06 6.79 -13.51
C ALA A 72 -11.90 7.88 -14.60
N GLY A 73 -10.68 8.32 -14.98
CA GLY A 73 -10.55 9.33 -16.05
C GLY A 73 -9.26 9.43 -16.87
N ALA A 74 -8.08 8.94 -16.44
CA ALA A 74 -6.83 9.36 -17.12
C ALA A 74 -5.78 8.27 -17.41
N TRP A 75 -5.62 7.23 -16.59
CA TRP A 75 -4.54 6.26 -16.78
C TRP A 75 -4.83 5.20 -17.85
N GLY A 76 -6.10 4.97 -18.19
CA GLY A 76 -6.48 4.10 -19.31
C GLY A 76 -6.45 4.77 -20.68
N ALA A 77 -6.33 6.10 -20.73
CA ALA A 77 -6.36 6.88 -21.98
C ALA A 77 -4.96 7.15 -22.56
N ALA A 78 -3.88 6.89 -21.81
CA ALA A 78 -2.50 7.21 -22.19
C ALA A 78 -1.68 5.99 -22.67
N GLY A 79 -2.34 4.88 -23.02
CA GLY A 79 -1.73 3.80 -23.81
C GLY A 79 -1.98 4.04 -25.30
N PRO A 80 -1.03 3.71 -26.21
CA PRO A 80 -1.28 3.80 -27.64
C PRO A 80 -2.57 3.03 -27.97
N ALA A 81 -3.50 3.71 -28.64
CA ALA A 81 -4.78 3.16 -29.07
C ALA A 81 -4.60 2.15 -30.22
N VAL A 82 -3.76 1.14 -30.02
CA VAL A 82 -3.61 0.02 -30.94
C VAL A 82 -4.59 -1.05 -30.47
N GLY A 83 -5.75 -1.13 -31.13
CA GLY A 83 -6.63 -2.31 -31.05
C GLY A 83 -7.82 -2.24 -30.08
N ARG A 84 -8.40 -1.07 -29.77
CA ARG A 84 -9.75 -1.03 -29.17
C ARG A 84 -10.79 -1.32 -30.25
N THR A 85 -11.08 -2.59 -30.47
CA THR A 85 -12.24 -3.04 -31.24
C THR A 85 -13.52 -2.70 -30.45
N ALA A 86 -14.59 -2.34 -31.17
CA ALA A 86 -15.88 -1.87 -30.63
C ALA A 86 -16.70 -2.93 -29.85
N GLY A 87 -16.05 -3.90 -29.21
CA GLY A 87 -16.69 -4.96 -28.44
C GLY A 87 -15.98 -5.34 -27.14
N THR A 88 -14.86 -4.70 -26.79
CA THR A 88 -14.24 -4.93 -25.47
C THR A 88 -15.03 -4.16 -24.40
N PRO A 89 -15.56 -4.80 -23.33
CA PRO A 89 -16.20 -4.11 -22.22
C PRO A 89 -15.16 -3.26 -21.50
N GLY A 90 -15.04 -2.01 -21.96
CA GLY A 90 -14.09 -1.04 -21.49
C GLY A 90 -14.66 -0.25 -20.32
N ALA A 91 -13.91 -0.25 -19.22
CA ALA A 91 -13.83 0.84 -18.26
C ALA A 91 -15.04 1.15 -17.35
N ALA A 92 -16.07 0.31 -17.26
CA ALA A 92 -17.21 0.57 -16.39
C ALA A 92 -17.58 -0.64 -15.53
N GLU A 93 -16.80 -0.88 -14.48
CA GLU A 93 -17.30 -1.38 -13.18
C GLU A 93 -16.13 -1.45 -12.20
N GLN A 94 -15.83 -0.32 -11.55
CA GLN A 94 -15.17 -0.41 -10.24
C GLN A 94 -16.22 -0.96 -9.27
N GLY A 95 -16.45 -2.28 -9.28
CA GLY A 95 -17.30 -2.96 -8.31
C GLY A 95 -16.65 -2.93 -6.92
N ALA A 96 -17.44 -3.13 -5.84
CA ALA A 96 -16.87 -3.28 -4.50
C ALA A 96 -15.91 -4.48 -4.45
N ASP A 97 -16.17 -5.48 -5.30
CA ASP A 97 -15.34 -6.65 -5.52
C ASP A 97 -13.94 -6.27 -6.02
N THR A 98 -13.81 -5.33 -6.96
CA THR A 98 -12.47 -4.94 -7.46
C THR A 98 -11.58 -4.30 -6.39
N LEU A 99 -12.17 -3.54 -5.44
CA LEU A 99 -11.43 -2.93 -4.33
C LEU A 99 -10.97 -3.98 -3.33
N LEU A 100 -11.85 -4.94 -3.03
CA LEU A 100 -11.56 -6.05 -2.14
C LEU A 100 -10.50 -6.98 -2.75
N ASP A 101 -10.61 -7.31 -4.03
CA ASP A 101 -9.67 -8.21 -4.70
C ASP A 101 -8.26 -7.60 -4.77
N THR A 102 -8.15 -6.27 -4.93
CA THR A 102 -6.86 -5.57 -4.87
C THR A 102 -6.28 -5.53 -3.46
N TRP A 103 -7.14 -5.31 -2.46
CA TRP A 103 -6.72 -5.38 -1.05
C TRP A 103 -6.28 -6.79 -0.65
N LEU A 104 -6.99 -7.84 -1.09
CA LEU A 104 -6.62 -9.24 -0.86
C LEU A 104 -5.31 -9.61 -1.58
N ALA A 105 -5.10 -9.11 -2.80
CA ALA A 105 -3.84 -9.28 -3.50
C ALA A 105 -2.67 -8.60 -2.77
N LEU A 106 -2.88 -7.38 -2.26
CA LEU A 106 -1.92 -6.69 -1.40
C LEU A 106 -1.63 -7.47 -0.12
N LEU A 107 -2.66 -8.04 0.51
CA LEU A 107 -2.51 -8.89 1.69
C LEU A 107 -1.65 -10.12 1.38
N ALA A 108 -1.86 -10.76 0.22
CA ALA A 108 -1.00 -11.86 -0.22
C ALA A 108 0.46 -11.43 -0.37
N VAL A 109 0.75 -10.23 -0.92
CA VAL A 109 2.11 -9.67 -0.99
C VAL A 109 2.69 -9.40 0.41
N ALA A 110 1.88 -8.88 1.32
CA ALA A 110 2.30 -8.66 2.71
C ALA A 110 2.66 -9.99 3.41
N LEU A 111 1.88 -11.05 3.17
CA LEU A 111 2.14 -12.40 3.69
C LEU A 111 3.37 -13.04 3.03
N LEU A 112 3.57 -12.86 1.73
CA LEU A 112 4.76 -13.38 1.03
C LEU A 112 6.06 -12.75 1.53
N SER A 113 6.02 -11.49 1.94
CA SER A 113 7.18 -10.80 2.53
C SER A 113 7.36 -11.10 4.03
N TRP A 114 6.49 -11.90 4.65
CA TRP A 114 6.53 -12.21 6.08
C TRP A 114 7.82 -12.88 6.57
N PRO A 115 8.42 -13.86 5.86
CA PRO A 115 9.63 -14.51 6.33
C PRO A 115 10.77 -13.52 6.60
N LEU A 116 10.82 -12.41 5.84
CA LEU A 116 11.82 -11.36 6.05
C LEU A 116 11.61 -10.61 7.36
N GLU A 117 10.36 -10.39 7.77
CA GLU A 117 10.03 -9.78 9.07
C GLU A 117 10.46 -10.70 10.22
N LEU A 118 10.23 -12.01 10.09
CA LEU A 118 10.63 -12.99 11.09
C LEU A 118 12.15 -13.05 11.26
N VAL A 119 12.88 -13.05 10.14
CA VAL A 119 14.35 -13.02 10.14
C VAL A 119 14.85 -11.71 10.76
N ALA A 120 14.24 -10.57 10.42
CA ALA A 120 14.58 -9.28 11.00
C ALA A 120 14.38 -9.28 12.53
N GLN A 121 13.22 -9.75 13.00
CA GLN A 121 12.87 -9.83 14.42
C GLN A 121 13.84 -10.75 15.18
N ALA A 122 14.19 -11.90 14.60
CA ALA A 122 15.13 -12.84 15.19
C ALA A 122 16.57 -12.29 15.19
N GLY A 123 16.96 -11.57 14.15
CA GLY A 123 18.30 -11.02 13.98
C GLY A 123 18.54 -9.75 14.81
N SER A 124 17.53 -8.90 15.01
CA SER A 124 17.68 -7.62 15.70
C SER A 124 17.31 -7.64 17.18
N TYR A 125 16.65 -8.70 17.67
CA TYR A 125 16.15 -8.82 19.05
C TYR A 125 15.53 -7.52 19.59
N PRO A 126 14.50 -6.96 18.91
CA PRO A 126 13.97 -5.67 19.31
C PRO A 126 13.20 -5.80 20.63
N ALA A 127 13.11 -4.70 21.38
CA ALA A 127 12.34 -4.63 22.64
C ALA A 127 10.82 -4.83 22.43
N VAL A 128 10.37 -4.82 21.17
CA VAL A 128 8.97 -4.94 20.79
C VAL A 128 8.59 -6.42 20.64
N PRO A 129 7.42 -6.85 21.14
CA PRO A 129 6.96 -8.22 20.97
C PRO A 129 6.81 -8.61 19.49
N GLY A 130 7.18 -9.84 19.13
CA GLY A 130 7.15 -10.29 17.73
C GLY A 130 5.78 -10.28 17.05
N TYR A 131 4.69 -10.33 17.83
CA TYR A 131 3.33 -10.21 17.29
C TYR A 131 3.00 -8.78 16.83
N TRP A 132 3.72 -7.76 17.30
CA TRP A 132 3.41 -6.36 17.02
C TRP A 132 3.65 -5.97 15.55
N PRO A 133 4.88 -6.09 14.99
CA PRO A 133 5.10 -5.81 13.57
C PRO A 133 4.26 -6.72 12.66
N ALA A 134 4.03 -7.93 13.15
CA ALA A 134 3.18 -8.92 12.54
C ALA A 134 1.72 -8.44 12.34
N LEU A 135 1.12 -7.89 13.39
CA LEU A 135 -0.22 -7.29 13.34
C LEU A 135 -0.22 -5.96 12.57
N LEU A 136 0.85 -5.17 12.67
CA LEU A 136 0.91 -3.87 12.04
C LEU A 136 1.00 -3.96 10.51
N ALA A 137 1.66 -4.96 9.94
CA ALA A 137 1.80 -5.08 8.48
C ALA A 137 0.45 -5.00 7.72
N PRO A 138 -0.58 -5.81 8.03
CA PRO A 138 -1.88 -5.70 7.35
C PRO A 138 -2.63 -4.40 7.70
N ILE A 139 -2.43 -3.84 8.90
CA ILE A 139 -3.06 -2.59 9.33
C ILE A 139 -2.49 -1.38 8.58
N THR A 140 -1.16 -1.26 8.54
CA THR A 140 -0.40 -0.26 7.75
C THR A 140 -0.83 -0.32 6.30
N MET A 141 -0.77 -1.51 5.68
CA MET A 141 -1.18 -1.72 4.30
C MET A 141 -2.62 -1.23 4.07
N SER A 142 -3.56 -1.54 4.97
CA SER A 142 -4.96 -1.14 4.84
C SER A 142 -5.15 0.37 4.97
N GLY A 143 -4.50 1.01 5.94
CA GLY A 143 -4.57 2.46 6.15
C GLY A 143 -4.02 3.22 4.97
N TYR A 144 -2.84 2.85 4.50
CA TYR A 144 -2.20 3.48 3.34
C TYR A 144 -2.93 3.19 2.03
N TYR A 145 -3.56 2.02 1.87
CA TYR A 145 -4.47 1.77 0.75
C TYR A 145 -5.67 2.73 0.80
N GLY A 146 -6.26 2.95 1.98
CA GLY A 146 -7.31 3.94 2.20
C GLY A 146 -6.87 5.37 1.86
N LEU A 147 -5.67 5.77 2.28
CA LEU A 147 -5.06 7.05 1.92
C LEU A 147 -4.93 7.21 0.40
N GLY A 148 -4.46 6.15 -0.27
CA GLY A 148 -4.42 6.09 -1.73
C GLY A 148 -5.78 6.36 -2.34
N LEU A 149 -6.82 5.65 -1.87
CA LEU A 149 -8.20 5.84 -2.36
C LEU A 149 -8.69 7.29 -2.20
N LEU A 150 -8.30 7.98 -1.12
CA LEU A 150 -8.61 9.40 -0.91
C LEU A 150 -7.86 10.28 -1.90
N LEU A 151 -6.54 10.11 -2.03
CA LEU A 151 -5.71 10.88 -2.96
C LEU A 151 -6.18 10.73 -4.41
N GLY A 152 -6.43 9.50 -4.86
CA GLY A 152 -6.95 9.24 -6.20
C GLY A 152 -8.33 9.82 -6.44
N ARG A 153 -9.11 10.11 -5.38
CA ARG A 153 -10.40 10.81 -5.51
C ARG A 153 -10.28 12.31 -5.58
N LEU A 154 -9.36 12.89 -4.81
CA LEU A 154 -9.09 14.32 -4.78
C LEU A 154 -8.48 14.77 -6.11
N VAL A 155 -7.64 13.92 -6.71
CA VAL A 155 -6.92 14.23 -7.93
C VAL A 155 -7.73 13.79 -9.15
N ARG A 156 -8.29 14.76 -9.87
CA ARG A 156 -9.07 14.54 -11.10
C ARG A 156 -8.57 15.41 -12.25
N GLY A 157 -8.79 14.95 -13.47
CA GLY A 157 -8.48 15.69 -14.70
C GLY A 157 -7.32 15.12 -15.52
N ARG A 158 -6.97 15.82 -16.61
CA ARG A 158 -6.01 15.36 -17.63
C ARG A 158 -4.62 15.03 -17.10
N PHE A 159 -4.22 15.66 -16.00
CA PHE A 159 -2.89 15.49 -15.37
C PHE A 159 -2.94 14.66 -14.09
N ALA A 160 -4.04 13.95 -13.82
CA ALA A 160 -4.20 13.19 -12.58
C ALA A 160 -3.04 12.20 -12.34
N GLY A 161 -2.51 11.59 -13.41
CA GLY A 161 -1.35 10.69 -13.28
C GLY A 161 -0.06 11.40 -12.87
N ALA A 162 0.29 12.49 -13.55
CA ALA A 162 1.47 13.28 -13.19
C ALA A 162 1.35 13.87 -11.78
N LEU A 163 0.16 14.33 -11.41
CA LEU A 163 -0.07 14.90 -10.09
C LEU A 163 -0.01 13.83 -8.98
N LEU A 164 -0.50 12.62 -9.22
CA LEU A 164 -0.35 11.50 -8.27
C LEU A 164 1.10 11.06 -8.10
N LEU A 165 1.92 11.10 -9.14
CA LEU A 165 3.36 10.81 -9.04
C LEU A 165 4.08 11.75 -8.07
N LEU A 166 3.62 13.00 -7.96
CA LEU A 166 4.15 13.98 -7.01
C LEU A 166 3.46 13.88 -5.65
N LEU A 167 2.13 13.78 -5.63
CA LEU A 167 1.35 13.84 -4.39
C LEU A 167 1.53 12.61 -3.51
N VAL A 168 1.66 11.41 -4.09
CA VAL A 168 1.86 10.19 -3.29
C VAL A 168 3.13 10.28 -2.43
N PRO A 169 4.33 10.48 -3.00
CA PRO A 169 5.54 10.62 -2.18
C PRO A 169 5.50 11.86 -1.29
N ALA A 170 4.95 13.00 -1.75
CA ALA A 170 4.84 14.21 -0.95
C ALA A 170 3.95 14.02 0.28
N THR A 171 2.82 13.31 0.15
CA THR A 171 1.91 13.03 1.25
C THR A 171 2.55 12.09 2.26
N CYS A 172 3.20 11.02 1.80
CA CYS A 172 3.94 10.11 2.68
C CYS A 172 5.06 10.83 3.42
N ALA A 173 5.85 11.67 2.72
CA ALA A 173 6.92 12.45 3.32
C ALA A 173 6.37 13.45 4.36
N LEU A 174 5.26 14.12 4.06
CA LEU A 174 4.62 15.05 4.98
C LEU A 174 4.15 14.33 6.25
N LEU A 175 3.47 13.19 6.12
CA LEU A 175 3.00 12.38 7.26
C LEU A 175 4.15 11.93 8.16
N VAL A 176 5.22 11.39 7.54
CA VAL A 176 6.44 10.99 8.26
C VAL A 176 7.09 12.19 8.94
N TRP A 177 7.23 13.31 8.23
CA TRP A 177 7.82 14.53 8.78
C TRP A 177 7.00 15.10 9.93
N THR A 178 5.66 15.13 9.83
CA THR A 178 4.79 15.62 10.91
C THR A 178 4.90 14.77 12.17
N ASP A 179 4.94 13.44 12.02
CA ASP A 179 5.15 12.53 13.14
C ASP A 179 6.51 12.80 13.81
N LEU A 180 7.57 12.91 13.03
CA LEU A 180 8.92 13.20 13.55
C LEU A 180 9.02 14.57 14.22
N ALA A 181 8.45 15.61 13.60
CA ALA A 181 8.48 16.98 14.11
C ALA A 181 7.72 17.12 15.44
N LEU A 182 6.65 16.35 15.62
CA LEU A 182 5.82 16.36 16.83
C LEU A 182 6.25 15.31 17.87
N GLY A 183 7.25 14.47 17.57
CA GLY A 183 7.65 13.36 18.44
C GLY A 183 6.55 12.31 18.60
N LEU A 184 5.71 12.13 17.58
CA LEU A 184 4.58 11.22 17.56
C LEU A 184 4.85 10.01 16.65
N VAL A 185 4.08 8.93 16.85
CA VAL A 185 4.05 7.75 15.97
C VAL A 185 2.59 7.40 15.72
N VAL A 186 1.99 8.09 14.75
CA VAL A 186 0.56 7.98 14.41
C VAL A 186 0.39 7.53 12.96
N THR A 187 1.24 8.01 12.07
CA THR A 187 1.17 7.74 10.63
C THR A 187 2.46 7.21 10.05
N ASN A 188 3.59 7.34 10.75
CA ASN A 188 4.90 6.95 10.27
C ASN A 188 5.08 5.41 10.22
N PRO A 189 5.16 4.81 9.01
CA PRO A 189 5.22 3.36 8.86
C PRO A 189 6.62 2.80 9.14
N TRP A 190 7.64 3.67 9.26
CA TRP A 190 9.02 3.31 9.57
C TRP A 190 9.21 3.10 11.08
N THR A 191 8.71 4.02 11.90
CA THR A 191 8.90 3.97 13.35
C THR A 191 7.87 3.08 14.07
N ALA A 192 6.66 2.94 13.51
CA ALA A 192 5.60 2.12 14.07
C ALA A 192 5.93 0.63 14.35
N PRO A 193 6.67 -0.09 13.48
CA PRO A 193 7.06 -1.47 13.79
C PRO A 193 8.20 -1.55 14.83
N ALA A 194 9.02 -0.50 14.95
CA ALA A 194 10.20 -0.46 15.82
C ALA A 194 9.89 -0.11 17.28
N ALA A 195 8.70 0.44 17.56
CA ALA A 195 8.25 0.77 18.91
C ALA A 195 6.75 0.51 19.07
N VAL A 196 6.31 0.14 20.28
CA VAL A 196 4.87 0.00 20.56
C VAL A 196 4.24 1.39 20.56
N ALA A 197 3.50 1.68 19.49
CA ALA A 197 2.81 2.95 19.26
C ALA A 197 1.28 2.73 19.28
N PRO A 198 0.60 2.93 20.42
CA PRO A 198 -0.83 2.60 20.55
C PRO A 198 -1.75 3.43 19.66
N ALA A 199 -1.33 4.65 19.30
CA ALA A 199 -2.11 5.55 18.45
C ALA A 199 -2.07 5.16 16.95
N TYR A 200 -1.07 4.41 16.53
CA TYR A 200 -0.86 4.07 15.12
C TYR A 200 -1.94 3.10 14.56
N PRO A 201 -2.25 1.94 15.18
CA PRO A 201 -3.30 1.05 14.69
C PRO A 201 -4.67 1.72 14.49
N PRO A 202 -5.25 2.46 15.48
CA PRO A 202 -6.55 3.07 15.29
C PRO A 202 -6.52 4.17 14.22
N ALA A 203 -5.42 4.91 14.06
CA ALA A 203 -5.27 5.90 12.99
C ALA A 203 -5.28 5.24 11.60
N MET A 204 -4.55 4.14 11.42
CA MET A 204 -4.55 3.40 10.16
C MET A 204 -5.90 2.75 9.85
N VAL A 205 -6.59 2.20 10.87
CA VAL A 205 -7.95 1.66 10.70
C VAL A 205 -8.92 2.78 10.32
N ALA A 206 -8.87 3.93 10.99
CA ALA A 206 -9.70 5.08 10.65
C ALA A 206 -9.44 5.54 9.21
N LEU A 207 -8.17 5.61 8.78
CA LEU A 207 -7.78 5.99 7.43
C LEU A 207 -8.30 5.00 6.38
N ALA A 208 -8.23 3.70 6.66
CA ALA A 208 -8.78 2.64 5.82
C ALA A 208 -10.32 2.79 5.67
N LEU A 209 -11.01 2.96 6.79
CA LEU A 209 -12.47 3.10 6.83
C LEU A 209 -12.95 4.36 6.11
N VAL A 210 -12.29 5.50 6.34
CA VAL A 210 -12.60 6.77 5.66
C VAL A 210 -12.36 6.64 4.16
N GLY A 211 -11.23 6.07 3.74
CA GLY A 211 -10.93 5.81 2.33
C GLY A 211 -12.00 4.94 1.66
N LEU A 212 -12.42 3.85 2.34
CA LEU A 212 -13.49 2.97 1.87
C LEU A 212 -14.85 3.69 1.83
N ALA A 213 -15.23 4.42 2.87
CA ALA A 213 -16.50 5.13 2.95
C ALA A 213 -16.64 6.17 1.84
N VAL A 214 -15.64 7.04 1.70
CA VAL A 214 -15.57 8.05 0.63
C VAL A 214 -15.58 7.36 -0.75
N SER A 215 -15.00 6.15 -0.84
CA SER A 215 -15.00 5.41 -2.10
C SER A 215 -16.36 4.84 -2.52
N ARG A 216 -17.24 4.57 -1.56
CA ARG A 216 -18.56 3.99 -1.78
C ARG A 216 -19.65 5.06 -1.95
N TRP A 217 -19.50 6.23 -1.31
CA TRP A 217 -20.59 7.21 -1.17
C TRP A 217 -21.16 7.77 -2.49
N ARG A 218 -20.36 7.86 -3.57
CA ARG A 218 -20.85 8.36 -4.88
C ARG A 218 -21.45 7.29 -5.82
N ARG A 219 -21.57 6.03 -5.39
CA ARG A 219 -22.20 4.97 -6.20
C ARG A 219 -23.72 4.92 -6.07
N HIS A 220 -24.33 5.69 -5.18
CA HIS A 220 -25.76 5.90 -5.23
C HIS A 220 -26.07 6.92 -6.34
N PRO A 221 -26.73 6.53 -7.45
CA PRO A 221 -27.34 7.51 -8.31
C PRO A 221 -28.38 8.22 -7.46
N SER A 222 -28.27 9.54 -7.37
CA SER A 222 -29.42 10.38 -7.09
C SER A 222 -30.46 10.03 -8.16
N GLY A 223 -31.39 9.14 -7.81
CA GLY A 223 -32.60 8.93 -8.56
C GLY A 223 -33.28 10.29 -8.65
N VAL A 224 -33.24 10.87 -9.84
CA VAL A 224 -34.04 12.02 -10.20
C VAL A 224 -35.46 11.49 -10.38
N PRO A 225 -36.44 11.89 -9.56
CA PRO A 225 -37.82 11.74 -9.95
C PRO A 225 -38.12 12.82 -11.00
N SER A 226 -38.39 12.38 -12.23
CA SER A 226 -39.11 13.17 -13.23
C SER A 226 -40.32 12.37 -13.67
#